data_AF-W1YK17-F1
#
_entry.id   AF-W1YK17-F1
#
_cell.length_a   1.000
_cell.length_b   1.000
_cell.length_c   1.000
_cell.angle_alpha   90.00
_cell.angle_beta   90.00
_cell.angle_gamma   90.00
#
_symmetry.space_group_name_H-M   'P 1'
#
loop_
_entity.id
_entity.type
_entity.pdbx_description
1 polymer ?
#
loop_
_entity_poly.entity_id
_entity_poly.type
_entity_poly.pdbx_seq_one_letter_code
_entity_poly.pdbx_strand_id
1 'polypeptide(L)' 'NPTIAQGRVPLVLELLSPAQRPLQITRDLSAFWKGAYREVQKEMKGRYPKHVWPDDPANTAPTRRTKKYS' A
#
# COMPACT_ATOMS: atom_id res chain seq x y z
N ASN A 1 6.25 -2.24 11.21
CA ASN A 1 6.99 -2.66 10.00
C ASN A 1 7.28 -4.15 10.07
N PRO A 2 7.17 -4.89 8.96
CA PRO A 2 7.51 -6.31 8.92
C PRO A 2 9.00 -6.54 9.19
N THR A 3 9.30 -7.52 10.05
CA THR A 3 10.65 -7.86 10.49
C THR A 3 10.80 -9.37 10.59
N ILE A 4 11.99 -9.88 10.28
CA ILE A 4 12.37 -11.28 10.46
C ILE A 4 13.48 -11.42 11.51
N ALA A 5 13.97 -12.65 11.73
CA ALA A 5 15.01 -12.96 12.72
C ALA A 5 14.67 -12.41 14.12
N GLN A 6 13.47 -12.73 14.61
CA GLN A 6 12.96 -12.27 15.91
C GLN A 6 12.96 -10.73 16.05
N GLY A 7 12.58 -10.02 14.98
CA GLY A 7 12.49 -8.56 15.00
C GLY A 7 13.78 -7.82 14.66
N ARG A 8 14.88 -8.52 14.42
CA ARG A 8 16.21 -7.91 14.24
C ARG A 8 16.45 -7.37 12.84
N VAL A 9 15.81 -7.95 11.84
CA VAL A 9 16.05 -7.60 10.43
C VAL A 9 14.77 -7.03 9.83
N PRO A 10 14.70 -5.72 9.55
CA PRO A 10 13.56 -5.13 8.85
C PRO A 10 13.57 -5.54 7.37
N LEU A 11 12.38 -5.82 6.84
CA LEU A 11 12.22 -6.15 5.42
C LEU A 11 12.22 -4.87 4.58
N VAL A 12 12.88 -4.93 3.42
CA VAL A 12 12.64 -3.99 2.33
C VAL A 12 11.41 -4.48 1.57
N LEU A 13 10.39 -3.64 1.53
CA LEU A 13 9.12 -3.90 0.86
C LEU A 13 9.12 -3.21 -0.49
N GLU A 14 8.92 -3.99 -1.55
CA GLU A 14 8.53 -3.47 -2.85
C GLU A 14 7.00 -3.46 -2.92
N LEU A 15 6.42 -2.26 -2.84
CA LEU A 15 4.98 -2.05 -2.89
C LEU A 15 4.54 -1.99 -4.34
N LEU A 16 3.61 -2.87 -4.72
CA LEU A 16 3.20 -3.06 -6.10
C LEU A 16 1.79 -2.53 -6.36
N SER A 17 1.57 -2.08 -7.59
CA SER A 17 0.24 -1.82 -8.13
C SER A 17 -0.50 -3.13 -8.46
N PRO A 18 -1.81 -3.07 -8.74
CA PRO A 18 -2.56 -4.25 -9.19
C PRO A 18 -1.95 -4.96 -10.40
N ALA A 19 -1.29 -4.23 -11.29
CA ALA A 19 -0.59 -4.79 -12.46
C ALA A 19 0.85 -5.28 -12.15
N GLN A 20 1.20 -5.51 -10.88
CA GLN A 20 2.53 -5.93 -10.43
C GLN A 20 3.67 -4.96 -10.79
N ARG A 21 3.34 -3.67 -11.04
CA ARG A 21 4.35 -2.64 -11.28
C ARG A 21 4.81 -2.01 -9.96
N PRO A 22 6.11 -1.76 -9.75
CA PRO A 22 6.62 -1.11 -8.55
C PRO A 22 6.07 0.31 -8.39
N LEU A 23 5.58 0.62 -7.20
CA LEU A 23 5.10 1.96 -6.80
C LEU A 23 6.08 2.63 -5.85
N GLN A 24 6.58 1.89 -4.86
CA GLN A 24 7.53 2.39 -3.89
C GLN A 24 8.35 1.22 -3.32
N ILE A 25 9.64 1.45 -3.08
CA ILE A 25 10.48 0.54 -2.31
C ILE A 25 10.76 1.20 -0.97
N THR A 26 10.44 0.53 0.14
CA THR A 26 10.61 1.09 1.49
C THR A 26 10.86 0.02 2.54
N ARG A 27 11.69 0.34 3.54
CA ARG A 27 11.81 -0.44 4.79
C ARG A 27 10.92 0.08 5.92
N ASP A 28 10.29 1.23 5.69
CA ASP A 28 9.39 1.89 6.65
C ASP A 28 8.02 2.15 6.01
N LEU A 29 7.11 1.23 6.26
CA LEU A 29 5.72 1.27 5.83
C LEU A 29 4.92 2.36 6.57
N SER A 30 5.26 2.67 7.82
CA SER A 30 4.60 3.74 8.58
C SER A 30 4.92 5.11 7.97
N ALA A 31 6.19 5.35 7.64
CA ALA A 31 6.59 6.58 6.93
C ALA A 31 5.93 6.68 5.55
N PHE A 32 5.82 5.55 4.83
CA PHE A 32 5.12 5.51 3.54
C PHE A 32 3.65 5.95 3.66
N TRP A 33 2.88 5.37 4.59
CA TRP A 33 1.48 5.72 4.79
C TRP A 33 1.26 7.20 5.13
N LYS A 34 2.16 7.80 5.92
CA LYS A 34 2.06 9.20 6.35
C LYS A 34 2.53 10.20 5.29
N GLY A 35 3.39 9.76 4.36
CA GLY A 35 4.01 10.62 3.35
C GLY A 35 3.55 10.28 1.92
N ALA A 36 4.39 9.52 1.21
CA ALA A 36 4.27 9.28 -0.23
C ALA A 36 2.96 8.58 -0.64
N TYR A 37 2.27 7.90 0.27
CA TYR A 37 1.01 7.23 -0.04
C TYR A 37 -0.04 8.17 -0.64
N ARG A 38 -0.14 9.44 -0.21
CA ARG A 38 -1.17 10.36 -0.71
C ARG A 38 -1.07 10.61 -2.22
N GLU A 39 0.14 10.77 -2.72
CA GLU A 39 0.38 10.95 -4.16
C GLU A 39 0.12 9.65 -4.93
N VAL A 40 0.58 8.51 -4.39
CA VAL A 40 0.28 7.18 -4.95
C VAL A 40 -1.24 6.94 -5.00
N GLN A 41 -1.95 7.27 -3.92
CA GLN A 41 -3.40 7.11 -3.81
C GLN A 41 -4.13 7.93 -4.88
N LYS A 42 -3.73 9.18 -5.10
CA LYS A 42 -4.30 10.06 -6.13
C LYS A 42 -4.11 9.47 -7.53
N GLU A 43 -2.91 9.01 -7.85
CA GLU A 43 -2.60 8.40 -9.14
C GLU A 43 -3.35 7.07 -9.35
N MET A 44 -3.32 6.21 -8.33
CA MET A 44 -3.92 4.87 -8.39
C MET A 44 -5.45 4.91 -8.41
N LYS A 45 -6.10 5.90 -7.78
CA LYS A 45 -7.54 6.15 -7.91
C LYS A 45 -7.93 6.40 -9.38
N GLY A 46 -7.09 7.09 -10.15
CA GLY A 46 -7.31 7.34 -11.58
C GLY A 46 -7.05 6.10 -12.46
N ARG A 47 -5.91 5.42 -12.27
CA ARG A 47 -5.54 4.25 -13.10
C ARG A 47 -6.36 2.99 -12.78
N TYR A 48 -6.74 2.81 -11.51
CA TYR A 48 -7.41 1.61 -11.01
C TYR A 48 -8.67 1.97 -10.19
N PRO A 49 -9.72 2.53 -10.82
CA PRO A 49 -10.89 3.06 -10.12
C PRO A 49 -11.73 1.99 -9.41
N LYS A 50 -11.63 0.72 -9.83
CA LYS A 50 -12.31 -0.42 -9.19
C LYS A 50 -11.63 -0.89 -7.89
N HIS A 51 -10.43 -0.43 -7.57
CA HIS A 51 -9.73 -0.79 -6.33
C HIS A 51 -10.07 0.20 -5.21
N VAL A 52 -10.10 -0.30 -3.97
CA VAL A 52 -10.30 0.54 -2.79
C VAL A 52 -8.95 1.14 -2.38
N TRP A 53 -8.88 2.48 -2.42
CA TRP A 53 -7.71 3.26 -2.01
C TRP A 53 -8.09 4.11 -0.80
N PRO A 54 -8.02 3.56 0.43
CA PRO A 54 -8.53 4.20 1.64
C PRO A 54 -7.74 5.46 2.03
N ASP A 55 -8.39 6.40 2.70
CA ASP A 55 -7.70 7.60 3.21
C ASP A 55 -6.87 7.31 4.47
N ASP A 56 -7.22 6.25 5.21
CA ASP A 56 -6.41 5.70 6.31
C ASP A 56 -5.97 4.25 6.00
N PRO A 57 -4.90 4.07 5.20
CA PRO A 57 -4.45 2.74 4.78
C PRO A 57 -3.86 1.90 5.90
N ALA A 58 -3.39 2.52 6.99
CA ALA A 58 -2.77 1.81 8.11
C ALA A 58 -3.80 1.04 8.94
N ASN A 59 -5.04 1.56 9.03
CA ASN A 59 -6.10 0.98 9.84
C ASN A 59 -7.25 0.35 9.02
N THR A 60 -7.18 0.40 7.68
CA THR A 60 -8.20 -0.20 6.84
C THR A 60 -8.15 -1.73 6.89
N ALA A 61 -9.32 -2.37 7.05
CA ALA A 61 -9.42 -3.82 7.05
C ALA A 61 -8.92 -4.42 5.72
N PRO A 62 -8.00 -5.40 5.75
CA PRO A 62 -7.46 -5.99 4.53
C PRO A 62 -8.55 -6.78 3.77
N THR A 63 -8.58 -6.66 2.45
CA THR A 63 -9.52 -7.36 1.58
C THR A 63 -8.83 -7.87 0.32
N ARG A 64 -9.31 -9.00 -0.19
CA ARG A 64 -8.92 -9.54 -1.51
C ARG A 64 -9.85 -9.11 -2.64
N ARG A 65 -10.88 -8.30 -2.34
CA ARG A 65 -11.96 -7.95 -3.27
C ARG A 65 -11.79 -6.51 -3.77
N THR A 66 -12.12 -6.29 -5.04
CA THR A 66 -12.32 -4.96 -5.61
C THR A 66 -13.63 -4.33 -5.10
N LYS A 67 -13.75 -3.01 -5.21
CA LYS A 67 -14.97 -2.27 -4.85
C LYS A 67 -16.12 -2.79 -5.71
N LYS A 68 -17.20 -3.26 -5.09
CA LYS A 68 -18.45 -3.53 -5.79
C LYS A 68 -19.11 -2.18 -6.07
N TYR A 69 -19.34 -1.87 -7.34
CA TYR A 69 -20.31 -0.84 -7.70
C TYR A 69 -21.67 -1.52 -7.62
N SER A 70 -22.46 -1.14 -6.62
CA SER A 70 -23.91 -1.37 -6.58
C SER A 70 -24.60 -0.24 -7.31
#